data_AF-A0A3R7ZKK3-F1
#
_entry.id   AF-A0A3R7ZKK3-F1
#
_cell.length_a   1.000
_cell.length_b   1.000
_cell.length_c   1.000
_cell.angle_alpha   90.00
_cell.angle_beta   90.00
_cell.angle_gamma   90.00
#
_symmetry.space_group_name_H-M   'P 1'
#
loop_
_entity.id
_entity.type
_entity.pdbx_description
1 polymer ?
#
loop_
_entity_poly.entity_id
_entity_poly.type
_entity_poly.pdbx_seq_one_letter_code
_entity_poly.pdbx_strand_id
1 'polypeptide(L)'
;MAANSKDPNIQLLVFNGNKKGFRVWTQKFVQHLKALTTAKVGLWLANQTSRPEPKIKFEDWLSGEPPVVHGANESEQRWYSHYRSEQVQEIRSLLSKVLPDAFTQQFKDAFGEDQPVHLLWAAVEKRYGESNVNTVKTLVGHLISTANNDFPNLEVLFCDLKSARNTINVHTQKYLGRDMISEDLIVALVLGVLPNEYFGAQISLDEKGFNLVDVEAKLIGIFGTKSKKVIMGMGSQSNSIYRGYG
;
A
#
# COMPACT_ATOMS: atom_id res chain seq x y z
N MET A 1 -32.21 -14.75 23.99
CA MET A 1 -32.64 -13.35 23.79
C MET A 1 -31.38 -12.50 23.66
N ALA A 2 -31.17 -11.86 22.51
CA ALA A 2 -29.95 -11.11 22.22
C ALA A 2 -29.99 -9.76 22.95
N ALA A 3 -29.07 -9.57 23.90
CA ALA A 3 -28.84 -8.26 24.50
C ALA A 3 -28.22 -7.34 23.44
N ASN A 4 -29.05 -6.44 22.92
CA ASN A 4 -28.64 -5.30 22.11
C ASN A 4 -27.65 -4.45 22.93
N SER A 5 -26.33 -4.60 22.71
CA SER A 5 -25.36 -3.70 23.34
C SER A 5 -25.41 -2.35 22.61
N LYS A 6 -26.20 -1.42 23.14
CA LYS A 6 -26.21 0.00 22.76
C LYS A 6 -24.94 0.69 23.27
N ASP A 7 -23.78 0.28 22.77
CA ASP A 7 -22.58 1.11 22.88
C ASP A 7 -22.56 2.04 21.66
N PRO A 8 -22.83 3.36 21.83
CA PRO A 8 -22.86 4.31 20.71
C PRO A 8 -21.53 4.40 19.98
N ASN A 9 -20.42 4.00 20.61
CA ASN A 9 -19.09 4.01 20.00
C ASN A 9 -18.90 2.85 18.99
N ILE A 10 -19.56 1.70 19.20
CA ILE A 10 -19.50 0.55 18.28
C ILE A 10 -20.31 0.82 17.00
N GLN A 11 -21.43 1.56 17.09
CA GLN A 11 -22.23 1.91 15.90
C GLN A 11 -21.45 2.75 14.89
N LEU A 12 -20.54 3.61 15.36
CA LEU A 12 -19.66 4.42 14.51
C LEU A 12 -18.55 3.59 13.82
N LEU A 13 -18.34 2.36 14.27
CA LEU A 13 -17.36 1.42 13.73
C LEU A 13 -17.97 0.43 12.74
N VAL A 14 -19.28 0.47 12.47
CA VAL A 14 -19.91 -0.45 11.51
C VAL A 14 -19.37 -0.20 10.09
N PHE A 15 -18.87 -1.26 9.47
CA PHE A 15 -18.42 -1.27 8.10
C PHE A 15 -19.55 -1.62 7.15
N ASN A 16 -19.77 -0.77 6.16
CA ASN A 16 -20.82 -0.98 5.15
C ASN A 16 -20.41 -1.96 4.02
N GLY A 17 -19.21 -2.55 4.06
CA GLY A 17 -18.71 -3.45 3.02
C GLY A 17 -18.14 -2.76 1.77
N ASN A 18 -18.15 -1.43 1.70
CA ASN A 18 -17.61 -0.70 0.55
C ASN A 18 -16.08 -0.66 0.58
N LYS A 19 -15.44 -1.30 -0.41
CA LYS A 19 -13.98 -1.37 -0.54
C LYS A 19 -13.30 0.00 -0.56
N LYS A 20 -13.92 1.02 -1.18
CA LYS A 20 -13.36 2.40 -1.23
C LYS A 20 -13.21 3.01 0.17
N GLY A 21 -14.08 2.64 1.11
CA GLY A 21 -14.03 3.09 2.49
C GLY A 21 -13.19 2.21 3.41
N PHE A 22 -12.71 1.05 2.94
CA PHE A 22 -12.09 0.03 3.78
C PHE A 22 -10.82 0.54 4.49
N ARG A 23 -9.99 1.32 3.81
CA ARG A 23 -8.77 1.90 4.40
C ARG A 23 -9.10 2.82 5.59
N VAL A 24 -10.04 3.74 5.38
CA VAL A 24 -10.45 4.70 6.42
C VAL A 24 -11.11 3.97 7.58
N TRP A 25 -11.96 3.00 7.28
CA TRP A 25 -12.60 2.16 8.28
C TRP A 25 -11.57 1.38 9.11
N THR A 26 -10.59 0.75 8.46
CA THR A 26 -9.51 -0.01 9.11
C THR A 26 -8.74 0.88 10.09
N GLN A 27 -8.42 2.12 9.71
CA GLN A 27 -7.75 3.07 10.60
C GLN A 27 -8.58 3.35 11.86
N LYS A 28 -9.90 3.55 11.71
CA LYS A 28 -10.81 3.74 12.86
C LYS A 28 -10.90 2.51 13.74
N PHE A 29 -10.98 1.32 13.14
CA PHE A 29 -11.02 0.05 13.88
C PHE A 29 -9.74 -0.16 14.69
N VAL A 30 -8.56 0.02 14.08
CA VAL A 30 -7.26 -0.09 14.78
C VAL A 30 -7.12 0.98 15.87
N GLN A 31 -7.59 2.21 15.63
CA GLN A 31 -7.61 3.25 16.66
C GLN A 31 -8.49 2.87 17.86
N HIS A 32 -9.62 2.21 17.62
CA HIS A 32 -10.47 1.69 18.70
C HIS A 32 -9.75 0.61 19.52
N LEU A 33 -9.06 -0.33 18.88
CA LEU A 33 -8.24 -1.33 19.59
C LEU A 33 -7.14 -0.68 20.45
N LYS A 34 -6.48 0.36 19.93
CA LYS A 34 -5.51 1.16 20.71
C LYS A 34 -6.13 1.85 21.93
N ALA A 35 -7.38 2.30 21.79
CA ALA A 35 -8.12 2.87 22.91
C ALA A 35 -8.43 1.81 23.98
N LEU A 36 -8.79 0.58 23.58
CA LEU A 36 -8.97 -0.54 24.52
C LEU A 36 -7.67 -0.90 25.24
N THR A 37 -6.54 -0.96 24.52
CA THR A 37 -5.21 -1.13 25.12
C THR A 37 -4.96 -0.06 26.19
N THR A 38 -5.14 1.22 25.83
CA THR A 38 -4.96 2.36 26.74
C THR A 38 -5.90 2.26 27.96
N ALA A 39 -7.15 1.87 27.76
CA ALA A 39 -8.12 1.73 28.84
C ALA A 39 -7.73 0.61 29.83
N LYS A 40 -7.26 -0.55 29.36
CA LYS A 40 -6.79 -1.64 30.24
C LYS A 40 -5.55 -1.22 31.04
N VAL A 41 -4.60 -0.53 30.42
CA VAL A 41 -3.41 0.03 31.11
C VAL A 41 -3.84 1.07 32.15
N GLY A 42 -4.77 1.97 31.79
CA GLY A 42 -5.30 2.99 32.70
C GLY A 42 -6.01 2.39 33.92
N LEU A 43 -6.82 1.34 33.72
CA LEU A 43 -7.47 0.61 34.82
C LEU A 43 -6.44 -0.08 35.73
N TRP A 44 -5.36 -0.62 35.17
CA TRP A 44 -4.27 -1.18 35.95
C TRP A 44 -3.54 -0.11 36.78
N LEU A 45 -3.18 1.02 36.17
CA LEU A 45 -2.54 2.16 36.85
C LEU A 45 -3.41 2.74 37.98
N ALA A 46 -4.73 2.85 37.75
CA ALA A 46 -5.67 3.41 38.71
C ALA A 46 -5.95 2.47 39.90
N ASN A 47 -5.95 1.16 39.67
CA ASN A 47 -6.34 0.21 40.69
C ASN A 47 -5.19 -0.47 41.42
N GLN A 48 -3.91 -0.29 41.03
CA GLN A 48 -2.66 -0.87 41.62
C GLN A 48 -2.87 -2.13 42.48
N THR A 49 -3.71 -3.04 42.00
CA THR A 49 -4.03 -4.28 42.70
C THR A 49 -2.91 -5.25 42.38
N SER A 50 -2.85 -6.37 43.11
CA SER A 50 -1.92 -7.50 42.93
C SER A 50 -1.96 -8.18 41.53
N ARG A 51 -2.47 -7.50 40.50
CA ARG A 51 -2.56 -7.96 39.12
C ARG A 51 -1.35 -7.45 38.31
N PRO A 52 -0.76 -8.31 37.46
CA PRO A 52 0.32 -7.92 36.56
C PRO A 52 -0.08 -6.82 35.58
N GLU A 53 0.93 -6.10 35.08
CA GLU A 53 0.76 -5.14 34.01
C GLU A 53 0.27 -5.83 32.70
N PRO A 54 -0.74 -5.27 32.00
CA PRO A 54 -1.16 -5.75 30.69
C PRO A 54 -0.13 -5.40 29.60
N LYS A 55 0.77 -6.34 29.31
CA LYS A 55 1.87 -6.15 28.36
C LYS A 55 1.49 -6.36 26.89
N ILE A 56 0.37 -7.04 26.62
CA ILE A 56 -0.06 -7.39 25.25
C ILE A 56 -1.09 -6.36 24.78
N LYS A 57 -0.88 -5.77 23.61
CA LYS A 57 -1.82 -4.79 23.03
C LYS A 57 -2.88 -5.47 22.18
N PHE A 58 -4.08 -4.90 22.12
CA PHE A 58 -5.17 -5.44 21.30
C PHE A 58 -4.84 -5.39 19.81
N GLU A 59 -4.21 -4.32 19.34
CA GLU A 59 -3.89 -4.14 17.92
C GLU A 59 -2.83 -5.12 17.39
N ASP A 60 -1.99 -5.69 18.26
CA ASP A 60 -0.93 -6.63 17.87
C ASP A 60 -1.52 -7.93 17.31
N TRP A 61 -2.70 -8.33 17.81
CA TRP A 61 -3.44 -9.54 17.38
C TRP A 61 -3.91 -9.51 15.92
N LEU A 62 -3.92 -8.34 15.27
CA LEU A 62 -4.29 -8.22 13.86
C LEU A 62 -3.12 -8.61 12.93
N SER A 63 -1.88 -8.43 13.40
CA SER A 63 -0.68 -8.71 12.60
C SER A 63 -0.13 -10.12 12.80
N GLY A 64 -0.44 -10.75 13.93
CA GLY A 64 -0.01 -12.10 14.27
C GLY A 64 -0.45 -12.48 15.67
N GLU A 65 -0.06 -13.67 16.14
CA GLU A 65 -0.22 -13.99 17.57
C GLU A 65 0.87 -13.29 18.38
N PRO A 66 0.52 -12.45 19.37
CA PRO A 66 1.51 -11.83 20.24
C PRO A 66 2.28 -12.90 21.04
N PRO A 67 3.54 -12.67 21.42
CA PRO A 67 4.31 -13.63 22.20
C PRO A 67 3.65 -13.94 23.54
N VAL A 68 3.77 -15.19 24.01
CA VAL A 68 3.27 -15.58 25.33
C VAL A 68 4.10 -14.88 26.40
N VAL A 69 3.42 -14.17 27.30
CA VAL A 69 4.07 -13.54 28.45
C VAL A 69 4.13 -14.55 29.58
N HIS A 70 5.33 -14.78 30.11
CA HIS A 70 5.55 -15.63 31.26
C HIS A 70 5.43 -14.81 32.55
N GLY A 71 4.52 -15.22 33.44
CA GLY A 71 4.36 -14.61 34.76
C GLY A 71 5.47 -15.03 35.72
N ALA A 72 5.72 -14.23 36.77
CA ALA A 72 6.72 -14.57 37.78
C ALA A 72 6.28 -15.74 38.68
N ASN A 73 4.98 -16.04 38.73
CA ASN A 73 4.38 -17.13 39.49
C ASN A 73 3.11 -17.66 38.79
N GLU A 74 2.54 -18.75 39.31
CA GLU A 74 1.33 -19.37 38.72
C GLU A 74 0.12 -18.43 38.63
N SER A 75 -0.06 -17.52 39.60
CA SER A 75 -1.17 -16.58 39.62
C SER A 75 -1.06 -15.58 38.47
N GLU A 76 0.15 -15.00 38.29
CA GLU A 76 0.42 -14.11 37.17
C GLU A 76 0.31 -14.83 35.82
N GLN A 77 0.80 -16.07 35.75
CA GLN A 77 0.71 -16.88 34.53
C GLN A 77 -0.76 -17.12 34.14
N ARG A 78 -1.61 -17.51 35.11
CA ARG A 78 -3.06 -17.68 34.90
C ARG A 78 -3.72 -16.38 34.47
N TRP A 79 -3.32 -15.25 35.05
CA TRP A 79 -3.82 -13.93 34.66
C TRP A 79 -3.47 -13.60 33.21
N TYR A 80 -2.21 -13.77 32.78
CA TYR A 80 -1.79 -13.52 31.40
C TYR A 80 -2.50 -14.44 30.40
N SER A 81 -2.67 -15.73 30.73
CA SER A 81 -3.46 -16.67 29.92
C SER A 81 -4.92 -16.24 29.78
N HIS A 82 -5.55 -15.82 30.88
CA HIS A 82 -6.92 -15.30 30.86
C HIS A 82 -7.03 -14.02 30.05
N TYR A 83 -6.11 -13.06 30.24
CA TYR A 83 -6.08 -11.79 29.54
C TYR A 83 -5.98 -11.98 28.02
N ARG A 84 -5.13 -12.91 27.55
CA ARG A 84 -5.06 -13.26 26.12
C ARG A 84 -6.38 -13.80 25.59
N SER A 85 -7.03 -14.70 26.32
CA SER A 85 -8.34 -15.25 25.92
C SER A 85 -9.41 -14.15 25.88
N GLU A 86 -9.41 -13.24 26.86
CA GLU A 86 -10.32 -12.10 26.91
C GLU A 86 -10.13 -11.20 25.67
N GLN A 87 -8.89 -10.83 25.34
CA GLN A 87 -8.57 -10.00 24.17
C GLN A 87 -9.07 -10.65 22.87
N VAL A 88 -8.79 -11.93 22.67
CA VAL A 88 -9.23 -12.67 21.47
C VAL A 88 -10.75 -12.66 21.34
N GLN A 89 -11.47 -12.92 22.43
CA GLN A 89 -12.93 -12.94 22.43
C GLN A 89 -13.52 -11.54 22.21
N GLU A 90 -12.93 -10.51 22.80
CA GLU A 90 -13.37 -9.13 22.62
C GLU A 90 -13.18 -8.65 21.17
N ILE A 91 -12.02 -8.94 20.56
CA ILE A 91 -11.77 -8.60 19.15
C ILE A 91 -12.72 -9.36 18.23
N ARG A 92 -12.92 -10.67 18.45
CA ARG A 92 -13.87 -11.48 17.69
C ARG A 92 -15.30 -10.95 17.80
N SER A 93 -15.73 -10.60 19.01
CA SER A 93 -17.03 -10.02 19.29
C SER A 93 -17.20 -8.69 18.55
N LEU A 94 -16.20 -7.81 18.61
CA LEU A 94 -16.19 -6.55 17.85
C LEU A 94 -16.32 -6.81 16.35
N LEU A 95 -15.46 -7.64 15.76
CA LEU A 95 -15.49 -7.98 14.33
C LEU A 95 -16.86 -8.53 13.90
N SER A 96 -17.49 -9.37 14.73
CA SER A 96 -18.82 -9.91 14.44
C SER A 96 -19.93 -8.84 14.40
N LYS A 97 -19.75 -7.71 15.10
CA LYS A 97 -20.70 -6.60 15.16
C LYS A 97 -20.43 -5.53 14.10
N VAL A 98 -19.17 -5.34 13.73
CA VAL A 98 -18.76 -4.24 12.85
C VAL A 98 -18.61 -4.65 11.39
N LEU A 99 -18.51 -5.95 11.08
CA LEU A 99 -18.41 -6.43 9.71
C LEU A 99 -19.80 -6.71 9.10
N PRO A 100 -19.94 -6.68 7.76
CA PRO A 100 -21.19 -7.02 7.10
C PRO A 100 -21.68 -8.43 7.42
N ASP A 101 -22.98 -8.60 7.65
CA ASP A 101 -23.58 -9.91 8.01
C ASP A 101 -23.24 -11.02 7.02
N ALA A 102 -23.25 -10.70 5.71
CA ALA A 102 -22.88 -11.66 4.66
C ALA A 102 -21.42 -12.14 4.77
N PHE A 103 -20.52 -11.32 5.32
CA PHE A 103 -19.18 -11.75 5.68
C PHE A 103 -19.22 -12.67 6.88
N THR A 104 -19.84 -12.19 7.96
CA THR A 104 -19.88 -12.87 9.26
C THR A 104 -20.52 -14.25 9.19
N GLN A 105 -21.58 -14.42 8.37
CA GLN A 105 -22.22 -15.72 8.12
C GLN A 105 -21.28 -16.69 7.41
N GLN A 106 -20.73 -16.29 6.26
CA GLN A 106 -19.77 -17.09 5.51
C GLN A 106 -18.54 -17.45 6.35
N PHE A 107 -18.14 -16.55 7.26
CA PHE A 107 -17.00 -16.73 8.12
C PHE A 107 -17.27 -17.69 9.28
N LYS A 108 -18.47 -17.64 9.90
CA LYS A 108 -18.87 -18.59 10.94
C LYS A 108 -18.85 -20.03 10.43
N ASP A 109 -19.23 -20.23 9.17
CA ASP A 109 -19.26 -21.56 8.56
C ASP A 109 -17.86 -22.06 8.17
N ALA A 110 -16.92 -21.16 7.89
CA ALA A 110 -15.58 -21.49 7.39
C ALA A 110 -14.46 -21.40 8.46
N PHE A 111 -14.67 -20.68 9.56
CA PHE A 111 -13.67 -20.39 10.59
C PHE A 111 -14.30 -20.62 11.97
N GLY A 112 -13.88 -21.69 12.66
CA GLY A 112 -14.36 -22.06 13.99
C GLY A 112 -13.97 -21.07 15.10
N GLU A 113 -14.47 -21.33 16.32
CA GLU A 113 -14.14 -20.53 17.51
C GLU A 113 -12.63 -20.52 17.84
N ASP A 114 -11.89 -21.52 17.39
CA ASP A 114 -10.47 -21.71 17.72
C ASP A 114 -9.49 -20.99 16.79
N GLN A 115 -9.96 -20.38 15.70
CA GLN A 115 -9.04 -19.82 14.70
C GLN A 115 -8.32 -18.53 15.19
N PRO A 116 -7.04 -18.32 14.86
CA PRO A 116 -6.36 -17.10 15.26
C PRO A 116 -6.98 -15.82 14.67
N VAL A 117 -7.06 -14.77 15.49
CA VAL A 117 -7.64 -13.46 15.10
C VAL A 117 -6.94 -12.85 13.87
N HIS A 118 -5.62 -13.00 13.77
CA HIS A 118 -4.86 -12.46 12.64
C HIS A 118 -5.26 -13.11 11.31
N LEU A 119 -5.70 -14.38 11.30
CA LEU A 119 -6.20 -15.03 10.08
C LEU A 119 -7.59 -14.54 9.70
N LEU A 120 -8.45 -14.30 10.69
CA LEU A 120 -9.74 -13.63 10.48
C LEU A 120 -9.52 -12.23 9.87
N TRP A 121 -8.61 -11.46 10.46
CA TRP A 121 -8.25 -10.15 9.95
C TRP A 121 -7.69 -10.20 8.52
N ALA A 122 -6.77 -11.12 8.24
CA ALA A 122 -6.21 -11.30 6.90
C ALA A 122 -7.29 -11.63 5.85
N ALA A 123 -8.34 -12.38 6.22
CA ALA A 123 -9.45 -12.68 5.32
C ALA A 123 -10.36 -11.46 5.07
N VAL A 124 -10.56 -10.60 6.08
CA VAL A 124 -11.23 -9.31 5.93
C VAL A 124 -10.45 -8.43 4.96
N GLU A 125 -9.14 -8.31 5.15
CA GLU A 125 -8.24 -7.56 4.26
C GLU A 125 -8.23 -8.14 2.85
N LYS A 126 -8.24 -9.47 2.69
CA LYS A 126 -8.31 -10.12 1.39
C LYS A 126 -9.60 -9.79 0.64
N ARG A 127 -10.75 -9.72 1.34
CA ARG A 127 -12.05 -9.47 0.70
C ARG A 127 -12.27 -8.00 0.39
N TYR A 128 -11.95 -7.12 1.33
CA TYR A 128 -12.31 -5.71 1.28
C TYR A 128 -11.14 -4.76 1.05
N GLY A 129 -9.92 -5.21 1.34
CA GLY A 129 -8.71 -4.47 1.06
C GLY A 129 -8.47 -4.26 -0.43
N GLU A 130 -7.80 -3.16 -0.73
CA GLU A 130 -7.16 -2.99 -2.02
C GLU A 130 -5.99 -3.97 -2.09
N SER A 131 -6.03 -4.88 -3.07
CA SER A 131 -4.90 -5.75 -3.35
C SER A 131 -3.69 -4.88 -3.70
N ASN A 132 -2.67 -4.91 -2.86
CA ASN A 132 -1.41 -4.20 -3.08
C ASN A 132 -0.81 -4.56 -4.45
N VAL A 133 -0.90 -5.82 -4.87
CA VAL A 133 -0.47 -6.28 -6.21
C VAL A 133 -1.30 -5.61 -7.31
N ASN A 134 -2.62 -5.49 -7.16
CA ASN A 134 -3.45 -4.81 -8.16
C ASN A 134 -3.17 -3.30 -8.20
N THR A 135 -2.91 -2.67 -7.05
CA THR A 135 -2.51 -1.26 -6.97
C THR A 135 -1.19 -1.05 -7.70
N VAL A 136 -0.16 -1.85 -7.40
CA VAL A 136 1.13 -1.78 -8.10
C VAL A 136 0.97 -2.06 -9.58
N LYS A 137 0.22 -3.09 -9.98
CA LYS A 137 -0.09 -3.39 -11.39
C LYS A 137 -0.71 -2.19 -12.11
N THR A 138 -1.66 -1.51 -11.47
CA THR A 138 -2.32 -0.33 -12.04
C THR A 138 -1.35 0.84 -12.17
N LEU A 139 -0.53 1.09 -11.14
CA LEU A 139 0.47 2.17 -11.17
C LEU A 139 1.56 1.92 -12.22
N VAL A 140 2.03 0.68 -12.37
CA VAL A 140 3.00 0.30 -13.42
C VAL A 140 2.37 0.43 -14.80
N GLY A 141 1.11 0.03 -14.97
CA GLY A 141 0.36 0.28 -16.20
C GLY A 141 0.28 1.78 -16.52
N HIS A 142 0.02 2.62 -15.51
CA HIS A 142 0.03 4.07 -15.67
C HIS A 142 1.40 4.59 -16.10
N LEU A 143 2.49 4.18 -15.44
CA LEU A 143 3.87 4.55 -15.81
C LEU A 143 4.18 4.28 -17.28
N ILE A 144 3.86 3.07 -17.76
CA ILE A 144 4.08 2.68 -19.16
C ILE A 144 3.20 3.54 -20.08
N SER A 145 1.94 3.76 -19.72
CA SER A 145 1.04 4.60 -20.53
C SER A 145 1.51 6.07 -20.58
N THR A 146 2.05 6.63 -19.50
CA THR A 146 2.59 7.99 -19.45
C THR A 146 3.71 8.18 -20.48
N ALA A 147 4.63 7.22 -20.62
CA ALA A 147 5.68 7.28 -21.65
C ALA A 147 5.10 7.24 -23.08
N ASN A 148 4.05 6.45 -23.28
CA ASN A 148 3.46 6.21 -24.60
C ASN A 148 2.43 7.27 -25.03
N ASN A 149 1.84 8.00 -24.10
CA ASN A 149 0.87 9.06 -24.40
C ASN A 149 1.55 10.29 -25.01
N ASP A 150 0.73 11.21 -25.54
CA ASP A 150 1.19 12.51 -25.97
C ASP A 150 1.66 13.34 -24.78
N PHE A 151 2.79 14.03 -24.96
CA PHE A 151 3.38 14.93 -23.98
C PHE A 151 3.71 16.28 -24.63
N PRO A 152 3.57 17.40 -23.89
CA PRO A 152 3.79 18.74 -24.42
C PRO A 152 5.28 19.03 -24.66
N ASN A 153 6.16 18.49 -23.82
CA ASN A 153 7.62 18.54 -23.96
C ASN A 153 8.26 17.47 -23.05
N LEU A 154 9.58 17.31 -23.15
CA LEU A 154 10.32 16.30 -22.38
C LEU A 154 10.42 16.60 -20.89
N GLU A 155 10.49 17.87 -20.48
CA GLU A 155 10.54 18.24 -19.06
C GLU A 155 9.28 17.75 -18.33
N VAL A 156 8.11 17.95 -18.92
CA VAL A 156 6.84 17.46 -18.38
C VAL A 156 6.81 15.94 -18.34
N LEU A 157 7.24 15.27 -19.42
CA LEU A 157 7.29 13.81 -19.46
C LEU A 157 8.18 13.23 -18.35
N PHE A 158 9.40 13.74 -18.19
CA PHE A 158 10.32 13.28 -17.16
C PHE A 158 9.77 13.56 -15.76
N CYS A 159 9.15 14.72 -15.54
CA CYS A 159 8.50 15.06 -14.27
C CYS A 159 7.40 14.04 -13.92
N ASP A 160 6.51 13.75 -14.87
CA ASP A 160 5.40 12.80 -14.69
C ASP A 160 5.91 11.38 -14.42
N LEU A 161 6.92 10.92 -15.16
CA LEU A 161 7.52 9.60 -14.98
C LEU A 161 8.26 9.46 -13.64
N LYS A 162 9.00 10.49 -13.21
CA LYS A 162 9.64 10.54 -11.88
C LYS A 162 8.59 10.48 -10.77
N SER A 163 7.50 11.23 -10.92
CA SER A 163 6.38 11.21 -9.97
C SER A 163 5.70 9.83 -9.89
N ALA A 164 5.46 9.19 -11.04
CA ALA A 164 4.92 7.84 -11.11
C ALA A 164 5.87 6.81 -10.47
N ARG A 165 7.18 6.88 -10.76
CA ARG A 165 8.23 6.07 -10.10
C ARG A 165 8.16 6.23 -8.59
N ASN A 166 8.17 7.46 -8.09
CA ASN A 166 8.18 7.71 -6.65
C ASN A 166 6.92 7.14 -5.98
N THR A 167 5.77 7.28 -6.62
CA THR A 167 4.51 6.71 -6.14
C THR A 167 4.58 5.18 -6.06
N ILE A 168 5.13 4.52 -7.09
CA ILE A 168 5.32 3.06 -7.11
C ILE A 168 6.31 2.64 -6.02
N ASN A 169 7.48 3.27 -5.96
CA ASN A 169 8.55 2.89 -5.03
C ASN A 169 8.17 3.12 -3.56
N VAL A 170 7.42 4.18 -3.24
CA VAL A 170 6.83 4.35 -1.90
C VAL A 170 5.92 3.18 -1.55
N HIS A 171 5.09 2.72 -2.50
CA HIS A 171 4.22 1.58 -2.29
C HIS A 171 5.00 0.28 -2.16
N THR A 172 5.95 0.01 -3.06
CA THR A 172 6.73 -1.23 -3.03
C THR A 172 7.69 -1.28 -1.86
N GLN A 173 8.23 -0.16 -1.40
CA GLN A 173 9.06 -0.13 -0.21
C GLN A 173 8.28 -0.55 1.04
N LYS A 174 7.01 -0.15 1.14
CA LYS A 174 6.13 -0.55 2.24
C LYS A 174 5.86 -2.06 2.28
N TYR A 175 5.71 -2.71 1.12
CA TYR A 175 5.25 -4.12 1.05
C TYR A 175 6.34 -5.13 0.66
N LEU A 176 7.40 -4.70 0.00
CA LEU A 176 8.52 -5.54 -0.47
C LEU A 176 9.85 -5.19 0.20
N GLY A 177 9.93 -4.07 0.93
CA GLY A 177 11.19 -3.61 1.53
C GLY A 177 12.26 -3.23 0.51
N ARG A 178 11.87 -2.96 -0.74
CA ARG A 178 12.74 -2.41 -1.78
C ARG A 178 11.99 -1.59 -2.84
N ASP A 179 12.77 -0.77 -3.55
CA ASP A 179 12.35 -0.10 -4.78
C ASP A 179 12.11 -1.11 -5.91
N MET A 180 11.12 -0.84 -6.75
CA MET A 180 10.78 -1.67 -7.90
C MET A 180 11.17 -1.01 -9.22
N ILE A 181 11.06 0.32 -9.32
CA ILE A 181 11.30 1.09 -10.54
C ILE A 181 12.62 1.87 -10.37
N SER A 182 13.61 1.53 -11.18
CA SER A 182 14.89 2.24 -11.24
C SER A 182 14.79 3.51 -12.09
N GLU A 183 15.77 4.40 -11.94
CA GLU A 183 15.93 5.57 -12.81
C GLU A 183 16.28 5.16 -14.25
N ASP A 184 17.08 4.11 -14.41
CA ASP A 184 17.44 3.56 -15.72
C ASP A 184 16.20 3.12 -16.52
N LEU A 185 15.19 2.57 -15.84
CA LEU A 185 13.94 2.21 -16.50
C LEU A 185 13.18 3.44 -17.00
N ILE A 186 13.20 4.55 -16.25
CA ILE A 186 12.60 5.81 -16.72
C ILE A 186 13.30 6.30 -17.98
N VAL A 187 14.63 6.28 -17.99
CA VAL A 187 15.43 6.65 -19.16
C VAL A 187 15.09 5.74 -20.34
N ALA A 188 15.07 4.42 -20.15
CA ALA A 188 14.75 3.46 -21.20
C ALA A 188 13.34 3.66 -21.78
N LEU A 189 12.35 3.98 -20.94
CA LEU A 189 10.98 4.27 -21.39
C LEU A 189 10.92 5.51 -22.29
N VAL A 190 11.65 6.58 -21.94
CA VAL A 190 11.71 7.80 -22.75
C VAL A 190 12.45 7.55 -24.07
N LEU A 191 13.61 6.91 -24.03
CA LEU A 191 14.37 6.59 -25.25
C LEU A 191 13.57 5.68 -26.19
N GLY A 192 12.76 4.76 -25.65
CA GLY A 192 11.94 3.85 -26.42
C GLY A 192 10.81 4.51 -27.23
N VAL A 193 10.43 5.76 -26.89
CA VAL A 193 9.37 6.49 -27.60
C VAL A 193 9.89 7.64 -28.47
N LEU A 194 11.20 7.88 -28.47
CA LEU A 194 11.84 8.94 -29.24
C LEU A 194 12.55 8.37 -30.48
N PRO A 195 12.64 9.14 -31.57
CA PRO A 195 13.39 8.74 -32.76
C PRO A 195 14.90 8.66 -32.49
N ASN A 196 15.47 7.47 -32.64
CA ASN A 196 16.87 7.16 -32.30
C ASN A 196 17.91 7.96 -33.10
N GLU A 197 17.58 8.36 -34.32
CA GLU A 197 18.43 9.12 -35.24
C GLU A 197 18.91 10.46 -34.69
N TYR A 198 18.20 11.05 -33.71
CA TYR A 198 18.58 12.34 -33.11
C TYR A 198 19.47 12.21 -31.87
N PHE A 199 19.42 11.09 -31.15
CA PHE A 199 20.13 10.93 -29.87
C PHE A 199 21.10 9.75 -29.82
N GLY A 200 21.02 8.80 -30.76
CA GLY A 200 21.75 7.53 -30.69
C GLY A 200 23.26 7.67 -30.63
N ALA A 201 23.83 8.72 -31.22
CA ALA A 201 25.26 9.01 -31.14
C ALA A 201 25.69 9.72 -29.84
N GLN A 202 24.75 10.31 -29.09
CA GLN A 202 25.03 11.15 -27.91
C GLN A 202 24.80 10.43 -26.58
N ILE A 203 24.07 9.31 -26.62
CA ILE A 203 23.69 8.53 -25.45
C ILE A 203 24.27 7.12 -25.61
N SER A 204 25.24 6.79 -24.76
CA SER A 204 25.83 5.46 -24.65
C SER A 204 25.35 4.79 -23.37
N LEU A 205 25.07 3.49 -23.43
CA LEU A 205 24.70 2.68 -22.28
C LEU A 205 25.98 2.23 -21.55
N ASP A 206 26.55 3.13 -20.76
CA ASP A 206 27.74 2.89 -19.96
C ASP A 206 27.61 3.48 -18.55
N GLU A 207 28.44 2.97 -17.62
CA GLU A 207 28.37 3.32 -16.19
C GLU A 207 28.65 4.80 -15.90
N LYS A 208 29.36 5.51 -16.78
CA LYS A 208 29.77 6.90 -16.54
C LYS A 208 28.77 7.91 -17.07
N GLY A 209 28.09 7.58 -18.16
CA GLY A 209 27.24 8.52 -18.91
C GLY A 209 25.74 8.20 -18.91
N PHE A 210 25.35 7.02 -18.43
CA PHE A 210 23.94 6.61 -18.39
C PHE A 210 23.34 6.83 -17.00
N ASN A 211 22.96 8.08 -16.72
CA ASN A 211 22.16 8.44 -15.55
C ASN A 211 21.02 9.39 -15.96
N LEU A 212 19.99 9.46 -15.11
CA LEU A 212 18.77 10.18 -15.40
C LEU A 212 19.00 11.66 -15.69
N VAL A 213 19.82 12.33 -14.88
CA VAL A 213 20.07 13.78 -14.97
C VAL A 213 20.74 14.12 -16.29
N ASP A 214 21.81 13.41 -16.65
CA ASP A 214 22.58 13.69 -17.85
C ASP A 214 21.80 13.35 -19.12
N VAL A 215 21.07 12.22 -19.13
CA VAL A 215 20.27 11.82 -20.29
C VAL A 215 19.09 12.77 -20.51
N GLU A 216 18.40 13.18 -19.44
CA GLU A 216 17.33 14.18 -19.51
C GLU A 216 17.85 15.51 -20.08
N ALA A 217 18.96 16.01 -19.56
CA ALA A 217 19.56 17.26 -20.04
C ALA A 217 19.95 17.18 -21.53
N LYS A 218 20.54 16.06 -21.97
CA LYS A 218 20.87 15.85 -23.39
C LYS A 218 19.62 15.84 -24.26
N LEU A 219 18.60 15.08 -23.88
CA LEU A 219 17.36 14.99 -24.67
C LEU A 219 16.62 16.33 -24.72
N ILE A 220 16.56 17.07 -23.62
CA ILE A 220 16.02 18.45 -23.60
C ILE A 220 16.87 19.36 -24.48
N GLY A 221 18.19 19.23 -24.49
CA GLY A 221 19.07 19.98 -25.39
C GLY A 221 18.79 19.70 -26.88
N ILE A 222 18.48 18.45 -27.23
CA ILE A 222 18.19 18.03 -28.62
C ILE A 222 16.81 18.49 -29.06
N PHE A 223 15.77 18.23 -28.26
CA PHE A 223 14.38 18.42 -28.66
C PHE A 223 13.75 19.71 -28.15
N GLY A 224 14.34 20.35 -27.14
CA GLY A 224 13.85 21.57 -26.52
C GLY A 224 12.43 21.44 -26.00
N THR A 225 11.60 22.43 -26.30
CA THR A 225 10.20 22.53 -25.86
C THR A 225 9.20 21.83 -26.79
N LYS A 226 9.68 20.96 -27.68
CA LYS A 226 8.83 20.33 -28.70
C LYS A 226 7.99 19.20 -28.11
N SER A 227 6.74 19.11 -28.55
CA SER A 227 5.83 18.04 -28.18
C SER A 227 6.15 16.74 -28.89
N LYS A 228 5.62 15.63 -28.37
CA LYS A 228 5.74 14.30 -29.00
C LYS A 228 5.39 14.32 -30.48
N LYS A 229 4.24 14.91 -30.83
CA LYS A 229 3.76 15.00 -32.21
C LYS A 229 4.75 15.73 -33.12
N VAL A 230 5.36 16.81 -32.64
CA VAL A 230 6.36 17.57 -33.42
C VAL A 230 7.63 16.76 -33.60
N ILE A 231 8.12 16.11 -32.53
CA ILE A 231 9.31 15.25 -32.57
C ILE A 231 9.13 14.11 -33.58
N MET A 232 8.00 13.41 -33.51
CA MET A 232 7.68 12.32 -34.46
C MET A 232 7.52 12.82 -35.89
N GLY A 233 7.07 14.07 -36.08
CA GLY A 233 6.96 14.70 -37.39
C GLY A 233 8.30 15.06 -38.04
N MET A 234 9.40 15.14 -37.27
CA MET A 234 10.72 15.49 -37.81
C MET A 234 11.27 14.41 -38.75
N GLY A 235 11.15 13.13 -38.36
CA GLY A 235 11.64 12.01 -39.19
C GLY A 235 10.94 11.92 -40.55
N SER A 236 9.73 12.46 -40.66
CA SER A 236 8.96 12.52 -41.91
C SER A 236 9.52 13.55 -42.92
N GLN A 237 10.19 14.60 -42.46
CA GLN A 237 10.77 15.63 -43.33
C GLN A 237 12.16 15.23 -43.86
N SER A 238 12.92 14.47 -43.08
CA SER A 238 14.23 13.93 -43.49
C SER A 238 14.12 13.02 -44.72
N ASN A 239 13.04 12.24 -44.83
CA ASN A 239 12.83 11.31 -45.95
C ASN A 239 12.28 11.96 -47.24
N SER A 240 11.77 13.20 -47.21
CA SER A 240 11.28 13.86 -48.44
C SER A 240 12.40 14.53 -49.23
N ILE A 241 13.48 14.97 -48.56
CA ILE A 241 14.62 15.62 -49.21
C ILE A 241 15.42 14.63 -50.06
N TYR A 242 15.51 13.36 -49.65
CA TYR A 242 16.21 12.31 -50.41
C TYR A 242 15.41 11.71 -51.58
N ARG A 243 14.12 12.06 -51.75
CA ARG A 243 13.31 11.62 -52.91
C ARG A 243 13.23 12.65 -54.04
N GLY A 244 13.85 13.82 -53.89
CA GLY A 244 13.84 14.90 -54.89
C GLY A 244 14.97 14.87 -55.93
N TYR A 245 15.88 13.88 -55.87
CA TYR A 245 17.02 13.72 -56.79
C TYR A 245 17.07 12.30 -57.37
N GLY A 246 15.98 11.88 -58.02
CA GLY A 246 15.90 10.67 -58.82
C GLY A 246 15.30 10.96 -60.18
#